data_AF-K7A5M5-F1
#
_entry.id   AF-K7A5M5-F1
#
_cell.length_a   1.000
_cell.length_b   1.000
_cell.length_c   1.000
_cell.angle_alpha   90.00
_cell.angle_beta   90.00
_cell.angle_gamma   90.00
#
_symmetry.space_group_name_H-M   'P 1'
#
loop_
_entity.id
_entity.type
_entity.pdbx_description
1 polymer ?
#
loop_
_entity_poly.entity_id
_entity_poly.type
_entity_poly.pdbx_seq_one_letter_code
_entity_poly.pdbx_strand_id
1 'polypeptide(L)'
;MHINTALASTPLSELNYNFEDLPVYVLSHDDTAYPDTQRWQSLHGPWSGLQEELLSISNITERQIVPNASHNIPNDAPDYVVNLIRQILHNPI
;
A
#
# COMPACT_ATOMS: atom_id res chain seq x y z
N MET A 1 22.74 -17.95 7.92
CA MET A 1 21.48 -17.55 8.58
C MET A 1 20.38 -17.73 7.55
N HIS A 2 19.65 -18.84 7.62
CA HIS A 2 18.56 -19.16 6.69
C HIS A 2 17.31 -18.43 7.20
N ILE A 3 16.86 -17.41 6.49
CA ILE A 3 15.55 -16.82 6.74
C ILE A 3 14.55 -17.72 6.02
N ASN A 4 13.72 -18.44 6.78
CA ASN A 4 12.57 -19.16 6.26
C ASN A 4 11.57 -18.13 5.71
N THR A 5 11.65 -17.82 4.41
CA THR A 5 10.69 -16.98 3.68
C THR A 5 9.48 -17.77 3.19
N ALA A 6 9.01 -18.75 3.99
CA ALA A 6 7.72 -19.39 3.75
C ALA A 6 6.61 -18.58 4.44
N LEU A 7 6.48 -17.29 4.11
CA LEU A 7 5.14 -16.72 4.04
C LEU A 7 4.55 -17.39 2.80
N ALA A 8 3.58 -18.28 2.98
CA ALA A 8 2.93 -18.96 1.88
C ALA A 8 2.34 -17.90 0.93
N SER A 9 3.04 -17.61 -0.17
CA SER A 9 2.51 -16.80 -1.26
C SER A 9 1.59 -17.72 -2.05
N THR A 10 0.30 -17.72 -1.73
CA THR A 10 -0.70 -18.27 -2.65
C THR A 10 -0.74 -17.34 -3.87
N PRO A 11 -0.33 -17.79 -5.07
CA PRO A 11 -0.45 -17.00 -6.28
C PRO A 11 -1.89 -16.51 -6.43
N LEU A 12 -2.09 -15.27 -6.88
CA LEU A 12 -3.45 -14.75 -7.12
C LEU A 12 -4.23 -15.63 -8.09
N SER A 13 -3.55 -16.29 -9.04
CA SER A 13 -4.13 -17.25 -9.98
C SER A 13 -4.72 -18.51 -9.31
N GLU A 14 -4.32 -18.83 -8.08
CA GLU A 14 -4.88 -19.93 -7.30
C GLU A 14 -6.13 -19.52 -6.50
N LEU A 15 -6.40 -18.22 -6.38
CA LEU A 15 -7.64 -17.71 -5.82
C LEU A 15 -8.68 -17.68 -6.94
N ASN A 16 -9.71 -18.55 -6.87
CA ASN A 16 -10.84 -18.55 -7.80
C ASN A 16 -11.75 -17.34 -7.55
N TYR A 17 -11.22 -16.14 -7.77
CA TYR A 17 -11.87 -14.86 -7.53
C TYR A 17 -11.48 -13.86 -8.63
N ASN A 18 -12.45 -13.10 -9.14
CA ASN A 18 -12.17 -12.01 -10.06
C ASN A 18 -11.88 -10.73 -9.26
N PHE A 19 -10.62 -10.29 -9.26
CA PHE A 19 -10.20 -9.07 -8.57
C PHE A 19 -10.44 -7.80 -9.38
N GLU A 20 -10.82 -7.90 -10.66
CA GLU A 20 -10.98 -6.76 -11.57
C GLU A 20 -11.96 -5.70 -11.06
N ASP A 21 -13.01 -6.12 -10.35
CA ASP A 21 -14.05 -5.23 -9.81
C ASP A 21 -13.91 -4.98 -8.30
N LEU A 22 -12.83 -5.44 -7.67
CA LEU A 22 -12.60 -5.23 -6.24
C LEU A 22 -12.00 -3.83 -6.03
N PRO A 23 -12.64 -2.88 -5.35
CA PRO A 23 -12.03 -1.58 -5.09
C PRO A 23 -10.77 -1.73 -4.23
N VAL A 24 -9.64 -1.19 -4.71
CA VAL A 24 -8.35 -1.23 -4.01
C VAL A 24 -7.87 0.19 -3.71
N TYR A 25 -7.66 0.47 -2.44
CA TYR A 25 -7.14 1.75 -1.97
C TYR A 25 -5.80 1.55 -1.30
N VAL A 26 -4.78 2.28 -1.75
CA VAL A 26 -3.43 2.23 -1.19
C VAL A 26 -3.08 3.56 -0.55
N LEU A 27 -2.95 3.55 0.78
CA LEU A 27 -2.44 4.67 1.56
C LEU A 27 -0.93 4.46 1.79
N SER A 28 -0.09 5.38 1.33
CA SER A 28 1.38 5.26 1.46
C SER A 28 2.04 6.54 1.92
N HIS A 29 3.19 6.43 2.57
CA HIS A 29 4.11 7.55 2.74
C HIS A 29 4.83 7.90 1.44
N ASP A 30 5.42 9.09 1.39
CA ASP A 30 6.30 9.56 0.31
C ASP A 30 7.76 9.08 0.51
N ASP A 31 8.64 9.50 -0.39
CA ASP A 31 10.08 9.23 -0.33
C ASP A 31 10.83 10.08 0.71
N THR A 32 10.11 10.96 1.42
CA THR A 32 10.68 11.82 2.47
C THR A 32 10.49 11.25 3.86
N ALA A 33 9.78 10.13 4.01
CA ALA A 33 9.56 9.44 5.29
C ALA A 33 10.86 9.10 6.05
N TYR A 34 11.97 8.89 5.33
CA TYR A 34 13.25 8.44 5.88
C TYR A 34 14.46 9.13 5.23
N PRO A 35 14.57 10.46 5.34
CA PRO A 35 15.51 11.24 4.53
C PRO A 35 16.97 10.94 4.89
N ASP A 36 17.24 10.59 6.14
CA ASP A 36 18.60 10.52 6.71
C ASP A 36 19.23 9.13 6.72
N THR A 37 18.62 8.16 6.03
CA THR A 37 19.08 6.76 6.09
C THR A 37 19.24 6.17 4.69
N GLN A 38 20.49 5.92 4.31
CA GLN A 38 20.84 5.33 3.02
C GLN A 38 20.13 3.99 2.75
N ARG A 39 19.86 3.22 3.81
CA ARG A 39 19.08 1.99 3.73
C ARG A 39 17.67 2.25 3.20
N TRP A 40 16.95 3.21 3.74
CA TRP A 40 15.56 3.48 3.33
C TRP A 40 15.49 4.14 1.96
N GLN A 41 16.46 4.99 1.60
CA GLN A 41 16.56 5.56 0.25
C GLN A 41 16.63 4.49 -0.84
N SER A 42 17.39 3.40 -0.61
CA SER A 42 17.48 2.28 -1.56
C SER A 42 16.16 1.53 -1.76
N LEU A 43 15.21 1.70 -0.84
CA LEU A 43 13.91 1.05 -0.85
C LEU A 43 12.79 1.92 -1.46
N HIS A 44 13.02 3.20 -1.76
CA HIS A 44 11.97 4.07 -2.32
C HIS A 44 11.41 3.55 -3.64
N GLY A 45 12.28 3.14 -4.56
CA GLY A 45 11.88 2.53 -5.83
C GLY A 45 11.07 1.24 -5.62
N PRO A 46 11.62 0.23 -4.93
CA PRO A 46 10.89 -0.99 -4.58
C PRO A 46 9.57 -0.75 -3.84
N TRP A 47 9.53 0.21 -2.92
CA TRP A 47 8.33 0.57 -2.15
C TRP A 47 7.23 1.14 -3.04
N SER A 48 7.57 2.06 -3.95
CA SER A 48 6.59 2.55 -4.92
C SER A 48 6.18 1.45 -5.90
N GLY A 49 7.12 0.60 -6.34
CA GLY A 49 6.84 -0.52 -7.24
C GLY A 49 5.83 -1.50 -6.65
N LEU A 50 5.99 -1.87 -5.39
CA LEU A 50 5.03 -2.72 -4.68
C LEU A 50 3.62 -2.14 -4.67
N GLN A 51 3.48 -0.82 -4.52
CA GLN A 51 2.17 -0.17 -4.50
C GLN A 51 1.53 -0.18 -5.88
N GLU A 52 2.30 0.06 -6.94
CA GLU A 52 1.81 -0.06 -8.32
C GLU A 52 1.38 -1.50 -8.63
N GLU A 53 2.14 -2.50 -8.16
CA GLU A 53 1.74 -3.90 -8.28
C GLU A 53 0.41 -4.19 -7.56
N LEU A 54 0.21 -3.66 -6.35
CA LEU A 54 -1.07 -3.79 -5.63
C LEU A 54 -2.22 -3.10 -6.36
N LEU A 55 -1.99 -1.94 -6.97
CA LEU A 55 -3.03 -1.23 -7.73
C LEU A 55 -3.35 -1.95 -9.05
N SER A 56 -2.40 -2.70 -9.62
CA SER A 56 -2.63 -3.44 -10.87
C SER A 56 -3.57 -4.65 -10.73
N ILE A 57 -3.94 -5.06 -9.52
CA ILE A 57 -4.78 -6.25 -9.30
C ILE A 57 -6.25 -6.01 -9.64
N SER A 58 -6.66 -4.74 -9.78
CA SER A 58 -8.04 -4.31 -9.98
C SER A 58 -8.11 -3.17 -11.01
N ASN A 59 -9.27 -2.99 -11.63
CA ASN A 59 -9.55 -1.83 -12.49
C ASN A 59 -10.09 -0.62 -11.69
N ILE A 60 -10.41 -0.81 -10.41
CA ILE A 60 -11.02 0.19 -9.54
C ILE A 60 -10.04 0.51 -8.42
N THR A 61 -9.09 1.41 -8.68
CA THR A 61 -7.98 1.66 -7.75
C THR A 61 -7.71 3.13 -7.49
N GLU A 62 -7.26 3.41 -6.27
CA GLU A 62 -6.84 4.73 -5.83
C GLU A 62 -5.59 4.63 -4.95
N ARG A 63 -4.63 5.52 -5.20
CA ARG A 63 -3.42 5.69 -4.38
C ARG A 63 -3.41 7.08 -3.77
N GLN A 64 -3.22 7.15 -2.45
CA GLN A 64 -3.04 8.41 -1.75
C GLN A 64 -1.68 8.42 -1.04
N ILE A 65 -0.89 9.44 -1.34
CA ILE A 65 0.34 9.73 -0.63
C ILE A 65 0.03 10.61 0.58
N VAL A 66 0.43 10.17 1.76
CA VAL A 66 0.23 10.88 3.02
C VAL A 66 1.50 11.67 3.34
N PRO A 67 1.44 13.01 3.30
CA PRO A 67 2.62 13.83 3.51
C PRO A 67 3.12 13.72 4.94
N ASN A 68 4.44 13.70 5.12
CA ASN A 68 5.12 13.65 6.42
C ASN A 68 4.79 12.41 7.29
N ALA A 69 4.18 11.37 6.72
CA ALA A 69 3.96 10.11 7.43
C ALA A 69 5.14 9.16 7.23
N SER A 70 5.40 8.29 8.21
CA SER A 70 6.34 7.19 8.08
C SER A 70 5.62 5.91 7.64
N HIS A 71 6.26 4.75 7.82
CA HIS A 71 5.61 3.45 7.62
C HIS A 71 4.43 3.21 8.60
N ASN A 72 4.34 3.99 9.69
CA ASN A 72 3.24 3.90 10.65
C ASN A 72 2.20 5.01 10.45
N ILE A 73 1.63 5.09 9.24
CA ILE A 73 0.60 6.08 8.87
C ILE A 73 -0.57 6.13 9.87
N PRO A 74 -1.10 5.02 10.43
CA PRO A 74 -2.18 5.07 11.41
C PRO A 74 -1.82 5.85 12.68
N ASN A 75 -0.54 5.90 13.05
CA ASN A 75 -0.06 6.69 14.18
C ASN A 75 0.26 8.13 13.78
N ASP A 76 0.89 8.31 12.62
CA ASP A 76 1.44 9.61 12.21
C ASP A 76 0.35 10.54 11.66
N ALA A 77 -0.63 9.96 10.97
CA ALA A 77 -1.70 10.68 10.28
C ALA A 77 -3.04 9.91 10.36
N PRO A 78 -3.57 9.68 11.59
CA PRO A 78 -4.79 8.88 11.80
C PRO A 78 -6.00 9.42 11.02
N ASP A 79 -6.09 10.73 10.82
CA ASP A 79 -7.19 11.36 10.10
C ASP A 79 -7.26 10.91 8.63
N TYR A 80 -6.12 10.66 7.98
CA TYR A 80 -6.10 10.15 6.61
C TYR A 80 -6.69 8.75 6.53
N VAL A 81 -6.39 7.89 7.52
CA VAL A 81 -6.95 6.54 7.61
C VAL A 81 -8.46 6.58 7.85
N VAL A 82 -8.91 7.37 8.82
CA VAL A 82 -10.33 7.50 9.16
C VAL A 82 -11.13 8.09 8.00
N ASN A 83 -10.59 9.12 7.33
CA ASN A 83 -11.26 9.76 6.21
C ASN A 83 -11.34 8.84 5.00
N LEU A 84 -10.27 8.08 4.70
CA LEU A 84 -10.32 7.08 3.63
C LEU A 84 -11.40 6.01 3.93
N ILE A 85 -11.45 5.48 5.16
CA ILE A 85 -12.49 4.52 5.54
C ILE A 85 -13.89 5.11 5.36
N ARG A 86 -14.10 6.38 5.78
CA ARG A 86 -15.38 7.07 5.60
C ARG A 86 -15.71 7.29 4.13
N GLN A 87 -14.73 7.61 3.29
CA GLN A 87 -14.90 7.73 1.84
C GLN A 87 -15.36 6.39 1.26
N ILE A 88 -14.66 5.30 1.56
CA ILE A 88 -15.00 3.96 1.10
C ILE A 88 -16.43 3.56 1.49
N LEU A 89 -16.85 3.87 2.73
CA LEU A 89 -18.17 3.50 3.23
C LEU A 89 -19.33 4.31 2.63
N HIS A 90 -19.10 5.55 2.23
CA HIS A 90 -20.17 6.45 1.79
C HIS A 90 -20.13 6.78 0.30
N ASN A 91 -18.96 6.69 -0.33
CA ASN A 91 -18.75 7.08 -1.72
C ASN A 91 -17.54 6.32 -2.30
N PRO A 92 -17.65 4.98 -2.45
CA PRO A 92 -16.59 4.22 -3.10
C PRO A 92 -16.43 4.68 -4.55
N ILE A 93 -15.17 4.76 -5.00
CA ILE A 93 -14.82 5.00 -6.41
C ILE A 93 -15.36 3.91 -7.32
#